data_AF-A0A9E3X5U3-F1
#
_entry.id   AF-A0A9E3X5U3-F1
#
_cell.length_a   1.000
_cell.length_b   1.000
_cell.length_c   1.000
_cell.angle_alpha   90.00
_cell.angle_beta   90.00
_cell.angle_gamma   90.00
#
_symmetry.space_group_name_H-M   'P 1'
#
loop_
_entity.id
_entity.type
_entity.pdbx_description
1 polymer ?
#
loop_
_entity_poly.entity_id
_entity_poly.type
_entity_poly.pdbx_seq_one_letter_code
_entity_poly.pdbx_strand_id
1 'polypeptide(L)'
;MTINGFLQISLFVAILILLAKPLGSYMARVYQGESTLLDPLLHPIERCLYRLCGVRFRGATASGEGRDVEEMNWQTYAIAMLLFSAVSFLFLYALQRVQAYLPLNPARLGAVAADSSFNTAISFVSNTNWQGYGGETTMSYLTQMMGLTVQNFVSAAAGMAILVALMRGIARHSAQTIGNFWVDLTRTILYILLPLSLLLAVVLVSQGVVQTFAPYQRVSLLQPTLDAEGNVVTEQLLALGPAASQIAIKQLGTNGGGFFNVNSAHPFENATPLSNLLEMLSILLIPAALCYTFGKLVEDTRQ
;
A
#
# COMPACT_ATOMS: atom_id res chain seq x y z
N MET A 1 1.78 1.33 34.56
CA MET A 1 2.72 1.20 33.42
C MET A 1 4.11 0.94 33.97
N THR A 2 4.88 0.04 33.36
CA THR A 2 6.26 -0.28 33.78
C THR A 2 7.26 0.68 33.14
N ILE A 3 8.47 0.78 33.70
CA ILE A 3 9.58 1.59 33.12
C ILE A 3 9.86 1.18 31.67
N ASN A 4 9.82 -0.12 31.38
CA ASN A 4 10.00 -0.65 30.04
C ASN A 4 8.96 -0.09 29.05
N GLY A 5 7.67 -0.02 29.45
CA GLY A 5 6.63 0.56 28.61
C GLY A 5 6.88 2.03 28.27
N PHE A 6 7.31 2.84 29.24
CA PHE A 6 7.67 4.24 28.97
C PHE A 6 8.87 4.37 28.03
N LEU A 7 9.90 3.52 28.20
CA LEU A 7 11.06 3.51 27.33
C LEU A 7 10.70 3.13 25.88
N GLN A 8 9.89 2.09 25.69
CA GLN A 8 9.45 1.65 24.36
C GLN A 8 8.64 2.74 23.64
N ILE A 9 7.67 3.36 24.33
CA ILE A 9 6.85 4.44 23.75
C ILE A 9 7.73 5.65 23.41
N SER A 10 8.62 6.05 24.31
CA SER A 10 9.49 7.21 24.10
C SER A 10 10.44 6.98 22.92
N LEU A 11 11.06 5.80 22.84
CA LEU A 11 11.92 5.42 21.72
C LEU A 11 11.15 5.41 20.40
N PHE A 12 9.95 4.81 20.39
CA PHE A 12 9.10 4.76 19.20
C PHE A 12 8.72 6.16 18.70
N VAL A 13 8.22 7.03 19.59
CA VAL A 13 7.84 8.40 19.25
C VAL A 13 9.05 9.22 18.77
N ALA A 14 10.21 9.05 19.40
CA ALA A 14 11.44 9.73 18.98
C ALA A 14 11.86 9.34 17.56
N ILE A 15 11.83 8.03 17.24
CA ILE A 15 12.14 7.54 15.88
C ILE A 15 11.11 8.06 14.88
N LEU A 16 9.82 8.00 15.22
CA LEU A 16 8.74 8.48 14.35
C LEU A 16 8.91 9.96 14.00
N ILE A 17 9.15 10.83 14.98
CA ILE A 17 9.34 12.28 14.75
C ILE A 17 10.58 12.54 13.91
N LEU A 18 11.69 11.83 14.19
CA LEU A 18 12.94 11.98 13.47
C LEU A 18 12.80 11.62 11.98
N LEU A 19 11.97 10.64 11.64
CA LEU A 19 11.72 10.22 10.26
C LEU A 19 10.59 11.00 9.57
N ALA A 20 9.57 11.43 10.33
CA ALA A 20 8.40 12.12 9.78
C ALA A 20 8.78 13.46 9.12
N LYS A 21 9.69 14.23 9.73
CA LYS A 21 10.11 15.54 9.20
C LYS A 21 10.84 15.48 7.84
N PRO A 22 11.90 14.65 7.67
CA PRO A 22 12.56 14.52 6.37
C PRO A 22 11.64 13.91 5.32
N LEU A 23 10.83 12.90 5.68
CA LEU A 23 9.86 12.32 4.76
C LEU A 23 8.78 13.34 4.35
N GLY A 24 8.25 14.12 5.29
CA GLY A 24 7.26 15.15 5.01
C GLY A 24 7.80 16.26 4.11
N SER A 25 9.06 16.66 4.33
CA SER A 25 9.76 17.59 3.44
C SER A 25 9.89 17.02 2.03
N TYR A 26 10.28 15.75 1.90
CA TYR A 26 10.38 15.06 0.62
C TYR A 26 9.03 14.96 -0.09
N MET A 27 7.96 14.57 0.61
CA MET A 27 6.61 14.49 0.05
C MET A 27 6.10 15.85 -0.43
N ALA A 28 6.37 16.93 0.30
CA ALA A 28 6.03 18.29 -0.14
C ALA A 28 6.67 18.61 -1.50
N ARG A 29 7.95 18.28 -1.68
CA ARG A 29 8.66 18.43 -2.96
C ARG A 29 8.02 17.61 -4.08
N VAL A 30 7.69 16.35 -3.82
CA VAL A 30 7.02 15.46 -4.78
C VAL A 30 5.69 16.07 -5.27
N TYR A 31 4.85 16.54 -4.33
CA TYR A 31 3.54 17.10 -4.65
C TYR A 31 3.58 18.51 -5.25
N GLN A 32 4.64 19.28 -4.98
CA GLN A 32 4.91 20.56 -5.65
C GLN A 32 5.57 20.37 -7.02
N GLY A 33 6.01 19.15 -7.36
CA GLY A 33 6.70 18.87 -8.61
C GLY A 33 8.14 19.38 -8.64
N GLU A 34 8.75 19.63 -7.49
CA GLU A 34 10.16 19.98 -7.39
C GLU A 34 11.07 18.78 -7.71
N SER A 35 12.34 19.06 -8.02
CA SER A 35 13.31 18.01 -8.30
C SER A 35 13.59 17.15 -7.06
N THR A 36 13.58 15.83 -7.24
CA THR A 36 13.86 14.83 -6.21
C THR A 36 15.07 13.96 -6.58
N LEU A 37 15.66 13.30 -5.59
CA LEU A 37 16.79 12.39 -5.80
C LEU A 37 16.45 11.18 -6.67
N LEU A 38 15.16 10.79 -6.75
CA LEU A 38 14.70 9.66 -7.53
C LEU A 38 14.34 10.04 -8.98
N ASP A 39 14.33 11.32 -9.32
CA ASP A 39 13.94 11.80 -10.65
C ASP A 39 14.73 11.18 -11.80
N PRO A 40 16.08 11.04 -11.73
CA PRO A 40 16.83 10.49 -12.87
C PRO A 40 16.37 9.08 -13.24
N LEU A 41 15.87 8.31 -12.27
CA LEU A 41 15.37 6.95 -12.46
C LEU A 41 13.88 6.91 -12.79
N LEU A 42 13.06 7.64 -12.03
CA LEU A 42 11.60 7.51 -12.06
C LEU A 42 10.92 8.45 -13.05
N HIS A 43 11.53 9.59 -13.37
CA HIS A 43 10.90 10.56 -14.26
C HIS A 43 10.70 10.05 -15.70
N PRO A 44 11.62 9.26 -16.29
CA PRO A 44 11.36 8.60 -17.58
C PRO A 44 10.16 7.65 -17.52
N ILE A 45 10.00 6.92 -16.42
CA ILE A 45 8.89 5.98 -16.19
C ILE A 45 7.58 6.77 -16.04
N GLU A 46 7.57 7.81 -15.21
CA GLU A 46 6.46 8.74 -15.03
C GLU A 46 5.98 9.30 -16.39
N ARG A 47 6.92 9.82 -17.20
CA ARG A 47 6.61 10.34 -18.54
C ARG A 47 6.06 9.27 -19.48
N CYS A 48 6.57 8.05 -19.43
CA CYS A 48 6.07 6.93 -20.22
C CYS A 48 4.61 6.61 -19.85
N LEU A 49 4.32 6.49 -18.55
CA LEU A 49 2.98 6.21 -18.04
C LEU A 49 1.99 7.30 -18.43
N TYR A 50 2.36 8.58 -18.27
CA TYR A 50 1.51 9.69 -18.67
C TYR A 50 1.23 9.69 -20.18
N ARG A 51 2.22 9.35 -21.02
CA ARG A 51 2.01 9.22 -22.48
C ARG A 51 1.07 8.07 -22.84
N LEU A 52 1.24 6.89 -22.21
CA LEU A 52 0.41 5.72 -22.47
C LEU A 52 -1.04 5.92 -22.00
N CYS A 53 -1.23 6.60 -20.86
CA CYS A 53 -2.54 6.88 -20.29
C CYS A 53 -3.19 8.16 -20.86
N GLY A 54 -2.53 8.85 -21.80
CA GLY A 54 -3.05 10.06 -22.43
C GLY A 54 -3.17 11.26 -21.48
N VAL A 55 -2.42 11.28 -20.38
CA VAL A 55 -2.37 12.42 -19.44
C VAL A 55 -1.67 13.58 -20.15
N ARG A 56 -2.44 14.65 -20.42
CA ARG A 56 -1.99 15.79 -21.22
C ARG A 56 -1.09 16.71 -20.40
N PHE A 57 0.14 16.89 -20.87
CA PHE A 57 1.02 17.96 -20.42
C PHE A 57 0.64 19.26 -21.12
N ARG A 58 0.59 20.35 -20.38
CA ARG A 58 0.34 21.68 -20.93
C ARG A 58 1.66 22.25 -21.45
N GLY A 59 1.79 22.34 -22.77
CA GLY A 59 2.84 23.11 -23.43
C GLY A 59 4.21 22.43 -23.46
N ALA A 60 4.53 21.80 -24.60
CA ALA A 60 5.92 21.77 -25.04
C ALA A 60 6.27 23.19 -25.52
N THR A 61 6.59 24.11 -24.60
CA THR A 61 7.45 25.24 -24.99
C THR A 61 8.84 24.67 -25.25
N ALA A 62 9.57 25.28 -26.19
CA ALA A 62 10.85 24.80 -26.74
C ALA A 62 12.00 24.64 -25.71
N SER A 63 11.74 24.85 -24.43
CA SER A 63 12.59 24.53 -23.27
C SER A 63 11.94 23.37 -22.50
N GLY A 64 12.36 22.13 -22.78
CA GLY A 64 11.73 20.87 -22.34
C GLY A 64 11.74 20.55 -20.83
N GLU A 65 11.58 21.55 -19.96
CA GLU A 65 11.73 21.48 -18.50
C GLU A 65 10.40 21.55 -17.72
N GLY A 66 9.26 21.81 -18.38
CA GLY A 66 7.96 21.89 -17.71
C GLY A 66 7.39 20.54 -17.28
N ARG A 67 7.14 20.37 -15.97
CA ARG A 67 6.34 19.29 -15.36
C ARG A 67 4.84 19.61 -15.32
N ASP A 68 4.40 20.56 -16.13
CA ASP A 68 3.06 21.12 -16.02
C ASP A 68 2.05 20.22 -16.73
N VAL A 69 1.25 19.53 -15.93
CA VAL A 69 0.11 18.73 -16.38
C VAL A 69 -1.15 19.61 -16.33
N GLU A 70 -2.10 19.36 -17.23
CA GLU A 70 -3.38 20.04 -17.21
C GLU A 70 -4.07 19.90 -15.83
N GLU A 71 -4.28 21.01 -15.13
CA GLU A 71 -4.92 20.99 -13.83
C GLU A 71 -6.43 20.78 -13.94
N MET A 72 -7.01 20.16 -12.91
CA MET A 72 -8.42 19.84 -12.77
C MET A 72 -9.08 20.78 -11.75
N ASN A 73 -10.33 21.16 -12.02
CA ASN A 73 -11.21 21.69 -10.98
C ASN A 73 -11.63 20.57 -10.02
N TRP A 74 -12.27 20.92 -8.91
CA TRP A 74 -12.65 19.94 -7.88
C TRP A 74 -13.64 18.87 -8.37
N GLN A 75 -14.56 19.23 -9.29
CA GLN A 75 -15.56 18.30 -9.81
C GLN A 75 -14.90 17.23 -10.67
N THR A 76 -14.04 17.64 -11.60
CA THR A 76 -13.28 16.71 -12.46
C THR A 76 -12.36 15.83 -11.62
N TYR A 77 -11.70 16.39 -10.61
CA TYR A 77 -10.84 15.64 -9.69
C TYR A 77 -11.63 14.57 -8.93
N ALA A 78 -12.77 14.94 -8.35
CA ALA A 78 -13.64 14.01 -7.61
C ALA A 78 -14.21 12.92 -8.51
N ILE A 79 -14.68 13.27 -9.71
CA ILE A 79 -15.20 12.29 -10.69
C ILE A 79 -14.09 11.33 -11.12
N ALA A 80 -12.88 11.82 -11.39
CA ALA A 80 -11.74 10.97 -11.76
C ALA A 80 -11.43 9.93 -10.65
N MET A 81 -11.43 10.36 -9.39
CA MET A 81 -11.24 9.49 -8.25
C MET A 81 -12.37 8.45 -8.11
N LEU A 82 -13.63 8.86 -8.24
CA LEU A 82 -14.77 7.94 -8.15
C LEU A 82 -14.78 6.89 -9.27
N LEU A 83 -14.47 7.30 -10.51
CA LEU A 83 -14.34 6.39 -11.64
C LEU A 83 -13.18 5.42 -11.44
N PHE A 84 -12.05 5.91 -10.94
CA PHE A 84 -10.90 5.06 -10.62
C PHE A 84 -11.24 3.99 -9.58
N SER A 85 -11.94 4.37 -8.51
CA SER A 85 -12.42 3.45 -7.48
C SER A 85 -13.43 2.43 -8.03
N ALA A 86 -14.36 2.86 -8.89
CA ALA A 86 -15.33 1.96 -9.51
C ALA A 86 -14.66 0.91 -10.42
N VAL A 87 -13.69 1.33 -11.24
CA VAL A 87 -12.93 0.40 -12.10
C VAL A 87 -12.09 -0.56 -11.25
N SER A 88 -11.43 -0.06 -10.21
CA SER A 88 -10.65 -0.87 -9.26
C SER A 88 -11.50 -1.93 -8.57
N PHE A 89 -12.72 -1.57 -8.16
CA PHE A 89 -13.70 -2.49 -7.58
C PHE A 89 -14.09 -3.58 -8.57
N LEU A 90 -14.50 -3.21 -9.79
CA LEU A 90 -14.91 -4.17 -10.81
C LEU A 90 -13.77 -5.13 -11.19
N PHE A 91 -12.55 -4.60 -11.32
CA PHE A 91 -11.36 -5.40 -11.60
C PHE A 91 -11.08 -6.41 -10.49
N LEU A 92 -11.02 -5.98 -9.23
CA LEU A 92 -10.73 -6.88 -8.12
C LEU A 92 -11.86 -7.90 -7.89
N TYR A 93 -13.12 -7.50 -8.07
CA TYR A 93 -14.25 -8.41 -8.04
C TYR A 93 -14.11 -9.50 -9.11
N ALA A 94 -13.89 -9.11 -10.37
CA ALA A 94 -13.74 -10.05 -11.48
C ALA A 94 -12.57 -11.00 -11.27
N LEU A 95 -11.42 -10.49 -10.81
CA LEU A 95 -10.21 -11.28 -10.55
C LEU A 95 -10.48 -12.43 -9.58
N GLN A 96 -11.16 -12.16 -8.46
CA GLN A 96 -11.54 -13.16 -7.46
C GLN A 96 -12.54 -14.19 -8.01
N ARG A 97 -13.48 -13.75 -8.84
CA ARG A 97 -14.50 -14.63 -9.46
C ARG A 97 -13.94 -15.58 -10.50
N VAL A 98 -12.84 -15.21 -11.16
CA VAL A 98 -12.17 -16.05 -12.18
C VAL A 98 -10.87 -16.69 -11.70
N GLN A 99 -10.50 -16.46 -10.43
CA GLN A 99 -9.27 -16.95 -9.79
C GLN A 99 -8.92 -18.41 -10.12
N ALA A 100 -9.91 -19.31 -10.15
CA ALA A 100 -9.70 -20.74 -10.38
C ALA A 100 -8.96 -21.04 -11.70
N TYR A 101 -9.08 -20.16 -12.69
CA TYR A 101 -8.51 -20.33 -14.03
C TYR A 101 -7.21 -19.54 -14.24
N LEU A 102 -6.79 -18.76 -13.24
CA LEU A 102 -5.62 -17.89 -13.33
C LEU A 102 -4.34 -18.63 -12.89
N PRO A 103 -3.16 -18.22 -13.40
CA PRO A 103 -1.89 -18.81 -12.98
C PRO A 103 -1.53 -18.43 -11.54
N LEU A 104 -0.43 -18.99 -11.03
CA LEU A 104 0.04 -18.83 -9.64
C LEU A 104 -1.04 -19.20 -8.61
N ASN A 105 -1.71 -20.33 -8.85
CA ASN A 105 -2.65 -20.96 -7.94
C ASN A 105 -2.18 -22.39 -7.59
N PRO A 106 -1.04 -22.55 -6.87
CA PRO A 106 -0.48 -23.87 -6.60
C PRO A 106 -1.40 -24.75 -5.74
N ALA A 107 -2.19 -24.13 -4.85
CA ALA A 107 -3.17 -24.81 -4.01
C ALA A 107 -4.49 -25.14 -4.74
N ARG A 108 -4.63 -24.76 -6.03
CA ARG A 108 -5.82 -24.98 -6.86
C ARG A 108 -7.13 -24.50 -6.20
N LEU A 109 -7.06 -23.34 -5.56
CA LEU A 109 -8.20 -22.71 -4.91
C LEU A 109 -9.28 -22.35 -5.94
N GLY A 110 -10.53 -22.59 -5.57
CA GLY A 110 -11.68 -22.30 -6.43
C GLY A 110 -11.94 -20.81 -6.63
N ALA A 111 -12.99 -20.51 -7.39
CA ALA A 111 -13.50 -19.14 -7.51
C ALA A 111 -14.09 -18.71 -6.16
N VAL A 112 -13.67 -17.55 -5.66
CA VAL A 112 -14.17 -16.99 -4.40
C VAL A 112 -15.65 -16.68 -4.53
N ALA A 113 -16.49 -17.02 -3.56
CA ALA A 113 -17.95 -16.79 -3.61
C ALA A 113 -18.32 -15.33 -3.91
N ALA A 114 -19.50 -15.09 -4.50
CA ALA A 114 -19.85 -13.79 -5.07
C ALA A 114 -20.00 -12.69 -4.00
N ASP A 115 -20.59 -13.03 -2.87
CA ASP A 115 -20.73 -12.21 -1.67
C ASP A 115 -19.36 -11.88 -1.06
N SER A 116 -18.50 -12.88 -0.87
CA SER A 116 -17.13 -12.69 -0.36
C SER A 116 -16.27 -11.86 -1.32
N SER A 117 -16.39 -12.08 -2.63
CA SER A 117 -15.68 -11.30 -3.65
C SER A 117 -16.11 -9.84 -3.64
N PHE A 118 -17.42 -9.57 -3.51
CA PHE A 118 -17.96 -8.22 -3.43
C PHE A 118 -17.44 -7.50 -2.18
N ASN A 119 -17.58 -8.15 -1.02
CA ASN A 119 -17.15 -7.60 0.26
C ASN A 119 -15.64 -7.33 0.29
N THR A 120 -14.83 -8.28 -0.18
CA THR A 120 -13.37 -8.11 -0.27
C THR A 120 -13.01 -6.99 -1.24
N ALA A 121 -13.63 -6.96 -2.43
CA ALA A 121 -13.31 -5.93 -3.42
C ALA A 121 -13.61 -4.52 -2.92
N ILE A 122 -14.79 -4.30 -2.33
CA ILE A 122 -15.15 -2.97 -1.83
C ILE A 122 -14.27 -2.59 -0.65
N SER A 123 -13.92 -3.55 0.20
CA SER A 123 -13.12 -3.28 1.39
C SER A 123 -11.68 -2.89 1.07
N PHE A 124 -11.06 -3.51 0.07
CA PHE A 124 -9.71 -3.16 -0.37
C PHE A 124 -9.70 -1.83 -1.13
N VAL A 125 -10.70 -1.56 -1.96
CA VAL A 125 -10.84 -0.26 -2.65
C VAL A 125 -11.08 0.88 -1.65
N SER A 126 -11.80 0.63 -0.56
CA SER A 126 -12.05 1.60 0.50
C SER A 126 -10.93 1.70 1.54
N ASN A 127 -9.74 1.13 1.27
CA ASN A 127 -8.59 1.13 2.18
C ASN A 127 -8.87 0.55 3.57
N THR A 128 -9.89 -0.30 3.70
CA THR A 128 -10.37 -0.86 4.97
C THR A 128 -9.82 -2.26 5.20
N ASN A 129 -9.75 -3.04 4.13
CA ASN A 129 -9.25 -4.40 4.09
C ASN A 129 -9.82 -5.34 5.17
N TRP A 130 -11.12 -5.24 5.40
CA TRP A 130 -11.89 -6.25 6.10
C TRP A 130 -11.74 -7.63 5.44
N GLN A 131 -11.61 -8.67 6.26
CA GLN A 131 -11.40 -10.04 5.82
C GLN A 131 -12.44 -10.95 6.50
N GLY A 132 -13.44 -11.35 5.73
CA GLY A 132 -14.39 -12.42 6.10
C GLY A 132 -13.93 -13.81 5.61
N TYR A 133 -12.64 -13.98 5.35
CA TYR A 133 -12.06 -15.17 4.71
C TYR A 133 -10.66 -15.46 5.27
N GLY A 134 -10.25 -16.73 5.24
CA GLY A 134 -8.86 -17.11 5.48
C GLY A 134 -8.02 -16.92 4.21
N GLY A 135 -6.98 -16.09 4.27
CA GLY A 135 -6.19 -15.74 3.09
C GLY A 135 -5.54 -16.96 2.43
N GLU A 136 -5.00 -17.86 3.23
CA GLU A 136 -4.34 -19.12 2.82
C GLU A 136 -5.30 -20.22 2.34
N THR A 137 -6.59 -20.11 2.63
CA THR A 137 -7.59 -21.10 2.20
C THR A 137 -8.49 -20.58 1.09
N THR A 138 -8.48 -19.27 0.83
CA THR A 138 -9.44 -18.61 -0.08
C THR A 138 -8.77 -17.93 -1.27
N MET A 139 -7.61 -17.30 -1.07
CA MET A 139 -6.98 -16.45 -2.09
C MET A 139 -5.72 -17.10 -2.69
N SER A 140 -5.69 -17.19 -4.01
CA SER A 140 -4.51 -17.59 -4.80
C SER A 140 -3.41 -16.54 -4.71
N TYR A 141 -2.17 -16.93 -5.03
CA TYR A 141 -1.04 -15.99 -5.01
C TYR A 141 -1.24 -14.85 -6.00
N LEU A 142 -1.79 -15.14 -7.19
CA LEU A 142 -2.07 -14.11 -8.18
C LEU A 142 -3.11 -13.11 -7.69
N THR A 143 -4.17 -13.58 -7.03
CA THR A 143 -5.22 -12.68 -6.51
C THR A 143 -4.72 -11.82 -5.37
N GLN A 144 -3.92 -12.37 -4.47
CA GLN A 144 -3.20 -11.60 -3.44
C GLN A 144 -2.30 -10.54 -4.10
N MET A 145 -1.49 -10.94 -5.09
CA MET A 145 -0.43 -10.08 -5.64
C MET A 145 -0.91 -9.04 -6.66
N MET A 146 -1.76 -9.42 -7.63
CA MET A 146 -2.27 -8.49 -8.66
C MET A 146 -3.59 -7.84 -8.26
N GLY A 147 -4.30 -8.38 -7.28
CA GLY A 147 -5.55 -7.83 -6.78
C GLY A 147 -5.33 -7.04 -5.50
N LEU A 148 -5.12 -7.77 -4.40
CA LEU A 148 -5.12 -7.21 -3.06
C LEU A 148 -3.95 -6.24 -2.81
N THR A 149 -2.72 -6.62 -3.18
CA THR A 149 -1.54 -5.75 -3.07
C THR A 149 -1.68 -4.50 -3.96
N VAL A 150 -2.16 -4.65 -5.19
CA VAL A 150 -2.39 -3.49 -6.08
C VAL A 150 -3.38 -2.53 -5.45
N GLN A 151 -4.50 -3.03 -4.92
CA GLN A 151 -5.44 -2.20 -4.19
C GLN A 151 -4.79 -1.51 -3.00
N ASN A 152 -3.91 -2.19 -2.24
CA ASN A 152 -3.22 -1.56 -1.11
C ASN A 152 -2.34 -0.36 -1.47
N PHE A 153 -1.78 -0.35 -2.68
CA PHE A 153 -1.09 0.83 -3.21
C PHE A 153 -2.08 1.91 -3.62
N VAL A 154 -3.09 1.54 -4.42
CA VAL A 154 -3.92 2.54 -5.09
C VAL A 154 -4.97 3.17 -4.18
N SER A 155 -5.49 2.44 -3.18
CA SER A 155 -6.41 2.97 -2.18
C SER A 155 -5.71 3.99 -1.27
N ALA A 156 -4.50 3.65 -0.80
CA ALA A 156 -3.67 4.55 0.00
C ALA A 156 -3.28 5.79 -0.82
N ALA A 157 -2.84 5.61 -2.07
CA ALA A 157 -2.49 6.70 -2.95
C ALA A 157 -3.68 7.62 -3.27
N ALA A 158 -4.89 7.08 -3.47
CA ALA A 158 -6.10 7.87 -3.68
C ALA A 158 -6.43 8.73 -2.43
N GLY A 159 -6.31 8.16 -1.23
CA GLY A 159 -6.49 8.90 0.02
C GLY A 159 -5.49 10.05 0.18
N MET A 160 -4.20 9.77 -0.09
CA MET A 160 -3.15 10.79 -0.07
C MET A 160 -3.36 11.88 -1.13
N ALA A 161 -3.80 11.52 -2.34
CA ALA A 161 -4.11 12.45 -3.42
C ALA A 161 -5.25 13.41 -3.02
N ILE A 162 -6.33 12.88 -2.44
CA ILE A 162 -7.44 13.71 -1.92
C ILE A 162 -6.94 14.66 -0.83
N LEU A 163 -6.13 14.17 0.12
CA LEU A 163 -5.59 15.01 1.17
C LEU A 163 -4.73 16.15 0.59
N VAL A 164 -3.87 15.86 -0.39
CA VAL A 164 -3.05 16.90 -1.03
C VAL A 164 -3.89 17.89 -1.82
N ALA A 165 -4.95 17.43 -2.49
CA ALA A 165 -5.90 18.30 -3.16
C ALA A 165 -6.58 19.26 -2.17
N LEU A 166 -6.94 18.77 -0.97
CA LEU A 166 -7.45 19.58 0.13
C LEU A 166 -6.40 20.58 0.63
N MET A 167 -5.16 20.14 0.86
CA MET A 167 -4.05 21.03 1.27
C MET A 167 -3.84 22.15 0.26
N ARG A 168 -3.87 21.86 -1.05
CA ARG A 168 -3.78 22.87 -2.12
C ARG A 168 -4.97 23.82 -2.12
N GLY A 169 -6.18 23.32 -1.86
CA GLY A 169 -7.38 24.15 -1.73
C GLY A 169 -7.31 25.15 -0.57
N ILE A 170 -6.60 24.81 0.51
CA ILE A 170 -6.33 25.71 1.64
C ILE A 170 -5.20 26.70 1.31
N ALA A 171 -4.11 26.21 0.71
CA ALA A 171 -2.90 27.00 0.47
C ALA A 171 -3.04 28.01 -0.69
N ARG A 172 -3.81 27.69 -1.74
CA ARG A 172 -3.92 28.53 -2.94
C ARG A 172 -5.04 29.55 -2.80
N HIS A 173 -4.75 30.83 -3.03
CA HIS A 173 -5.75 31.89 -3.02
C HIS A 173 -6.39 32.09 -4.40
N SER A 174 -7.73 32.10 -4.46
CA SER A 174 -8.53 32.36 -5.68
C SER A 174 -8.25 31.43 -6.88
N ALA A 175 -7.64 30.27 -6.65
CA ALA A 175 -7.39 29.27 -7.68
C ALA A 175 -8.69 28.53 -8.05
N GLN A 176 -8.88 28.24 -9.34
CA GLN A 176 -10.03 27.48 -9.85
C GLN A 176 -9.76 25.95 -9.91
N THR A 177 -8.53 25.55 -9.57
CA THR A 177 -7.99 24.21 -9.80
C THR A 177 -7.14 23.73 -8.63
N ILE A 178 -7.11 22.41 -8.40
CA ILE A 178 -6.49 21.76 -7.23
C ILE A 178 -5.42 20.73 -7.63
N GLY A 179 -4.84 20.87 -8.82
CA GLY A 179 -3.87 19.93 -9.39
C GLY A 179 -4.55 18.85 -10.24
N ASN A 180 -3.94 17.68 -10.38
CA ASN A 180 -4.45 16.61 -11.25
C ASN A 180 -4.40 15.26 -10.53
N PHE A 181 -5.56 14.58 -10.43
CA PHE A 181 -5.71 13.33 -9.70
C PHE A 181 -4.74 12.25 -10.19
N TRP A 182 -4.57 12.11 -11.50
CA TRP A 182 -3.70 11.07 -12.08
C TRP A 182 -2.23 11.32 -11.76
N VAL A 183 -1.82 12.58 -11.71
CA VAL A 183 -0.45 12.97 -11.34
C VAL A 183 -0.19 12.71 -9.88
N ASP A 184 -1.12 13.12 -9.01
CA ASP A 184 -1.00 12.89 -7.57
C ASP A 184 -0.94 11.40 -7.28
N LEU A 185 -1.89 10.61 -7.81
CA LEU A 185 -1.93 9.15 -7.68
C LEU A 185 -0.61 8.51 -8.14
N THR A 186 -0.14 8.85 -9.35
CA THR A 186 1.06 8.26 -9.93
C THR A 186 2.31 8.61 -9.13
N ARG A 187 2.45 9.88 -8.74
CA ARG A 187 3.62 10.32 -7.95
C ARG A 187 3.62 9.73 -6.56
N THR A 188 2.46 9.63 -5.90
CA THR A 188 2.35 8.96 -4.61
C THR A 188 2.82 7.52 -4.70
N ILE A 189 2.41 6.78 -5.73
CA ILE A 189 2.82 5.40 -5.91
C ILE A 189 4.33 5.31 -6.22
N LEU A 190 4.80 6.02 -7.25
CA LEU A 190 6.17 5.86 -7.75
C LEU A 190 7.23 6.42 -6.82
N TYR A 191 7.01 7.60 -6.24
CA TYR A 191 8.03 8.32 -5.48
C TYR A 191 7.94 8.08 -3.97
N ILE A 192 6.78 7.66 -3.45
CA ILE A 192 6.56 7.51 -2.01
C ILE A 192 6.33 6.05 -1.64
N LEU A 193 5.19 5.47 -2.06
CA LEU A 193 4.76 4.17 -1.57
C LEU A 193 5.65 3.03 -2.06
N LEU A 194 5.99 2.99 -3.35
CA LEU A 194 6.75 1.89 -3.95
C LEU A 194 8.20 1.81 -3.41
N PRO A 195 8.98 2.92 -3.34
CA PRO A 195 10.32 2.87 -2.78
C PRO A 195 10.32 2.48 -1.30
N LEU A 196 9.42 3.05 -0.49
CA LEU A 196 9.31 2.73 0.93
C LEU A 196 8.89 1.28 1.15
N SER A 197 7.90 0.79 0.38
CA SER A 197 7.42 -0.60 0.48
C SER A 197 8.49 -1.60 0.04
N LEU A 198 9.28 -1.28 -0.99
CA LEU A 198 10.39 -2.13 -1.43
C LEU A 198 11.44 -2.27 -0.33
N LEU A 199 11.86 -1.15 0.27
CA LEU A 199 12.83 -1.15 1.36
C LEU A 199 12.31 -1.95 2.56
N LEU A 200 11.08 -1.69 2.98
CA LEU A 200 10.46 -2.38 4.10
C LEU A 200 10.30 -3.89 3.82
N ALA A 201 9.83 -4.28 2.63
CA ALA A 201 9.68 -5.68 2.26
C ALA A 201 11.01 -6.45 2.33
N VAL A 202 12.10 -5.87 1.83
CA VAL A 202 13.44 -6.49 1.90
C VAL A 202 13.88 -6.67 3.36
N VAL A 203 13.67 -5.67 4.21
CA VAL A 203 13.99 -5.77 5.63
C VAL A 203 13.12 -6.83 6.32
N LEU A 204 11.82 -6.88 6.04
CA LEU A 204 10.92 -7.90 6.58
C LEU A 204 11.35 -9.31 6.18
N VAL A 205 11.73 -9.53 4.91
CA VAL A 205 12.28 -10.81 4.45
C VAL A 205 13.53 -11.19 5.22
N SER A 206 14.44 -10.23 5.48
CA SER A 206 15.64 -10.48 6.29
C SER A 206 15.33 -10.89 7.73
N GLN A 207 14.14 -10.55 8.24
CA GLN A 207 13.68 -10.91 9.58
C GLN A 207 12.92 -12.25 9.61
N GLY A 208 12.63 -12.86 8.46
CA GLY A 208 11.95 -14.15 8.36
C GLY A 208 10.52 -14.10 7.82
N VAL A 209 10.05 -12.93 7.37
CA VAL A 209 8.76 -12.80 6.67
C VAL A 209 8.85 -13.48 5.30
N VAL A 210 7.83 -14.25 4.94
CA VAL A 210 7.89 -15.10 3.74
C VAL A 210 7.68 -14.28 2.46
N GLN A 211 8.50 -14.55 1.45
CA GLN A 211 8.33 -14.01 0.09
C GLN A 211 8.75 -15.07 -0.94
N THR A 212 7.80 -15.89 -1.39
CA THR A 212 8.09 -16.98 -2.34
C THR A 212 6.88 -17.34 -3.22
N PHE A 213 7.13 -17.97 -4.36
CA PHE A 213 6.10 -18.60 -5.20
C PHE A 213 6.06 -20.13 -5.04
N ALA A 214 6.79 -20.68 -4.06
CA ALA A 214 6.75 -22.10 -3.76
C ALA A 214 5.32 -22.57 -3.40
N PRO A 215 4.94 -23.80 -3.78
CA PRO A 215 3.68 -24.39 -3.32
C PRO A 215 3.70 -24.59 -1.80
N TYR A 216 2.53 -24.87 -1.22
CA TYR A 216 2.42 -25.15 0.22
C TYR A 216 3.28 -26.36 0.59
N GLN A 217 3.99 -26.25 1.70
CA GLN A 217 4.97 -27.23 2.11
C GLN A 217 4.38 -28.15 3.18
N ARG A 218 4.42 -29.46 2.95
CA ARG A 218 4.11 -30.45 3.99
C ARG A 218 5.36 -30.72 4.80
N VAL A 219 5.24 -30.62 6.13
CA VAL A 219 6.33 -30.84 7.07
C VAL A 219 5.90 -31.86 8.10
N SER A 220 6.69 -32.91 8.28
CA SER A 220 6.47 -33.90 9.34
C SER A 220 6.76 -33.30 10.70
N LEU A 221 5.85 -33.49 11.64
CA LEU A 221 5.99 -33.03 13.01
C LEU A 221 7.01 -33.90 13.76
N LEU A 222 7.85 -33.26 14.59
CA LEU A 222 8.78 -33.98 15.46
C LEU A 222 8.05 -34.81 16.52
N GLN A 223 6.89 -34.32 16.98
CA GLN A 223 6.03 -35.01 17.92
C GLN A 223 4.60 -35.01 17.36
N PRO A 224 3.92 -36.16 17.28
CA PRO A 224 2.52 -36.22 16.90
C PRO A 224 1.63 -35.43 17.87
N THR A 225 0.63 -34.75 17.34
CA THR A 225 -0.40 -34.03 18.12
C THR A 225 -1.77 -34.60 17.82
N LEU A 226 -2.79 -34.19 18.58
CA LEU A 226 -4.19 -34.49 18.28
C LEU A 226 -4.86 -33.27 17.64
N ASP A 227 -5.72 -33.49 16.65
CA ASP A 227 -6.63 -32.44 16.15
C ASP A 227 -7.84 -32.24 17.09
N ALA A 228 -8.76 -31.35 16.72
CA ALA A 228 -9.95 -31.05 17.52
C ALA A 228 -10.89 -32.26 17.67
N GLU A 229 -10.81 -33.21 16.73
CA GLU A 229 -11.57 -34.44 16.68
C GLU A 229 -10.86 -35.62 17.37
N GLY A 230 -9.64 -35.41 17.88
CA GLY A 230 -8.85 -36.42 18.59
C GLY A 230 -8.06 -37.37 17.69
N ASN A 231 -7.94 -37.08 16.39
CA ASN A 231 -7.12 -37.87 15.47
C ASN A 231 -5.65 -37.47 15.60
N VAL A 232 -4.77 -38.45 15.43
CA VAL A 232 -3.32 -38.23 15.45
C VAL A 232 -2.89 -37.51 14.18
N VAL A 233 -2.29 -36.33 14.34
CA VAL A 233 -1.69 -35.51 13.29
C VAL A 233 -0.18 -35.64 13.38
N THR A 234 0.43 -36.11 12.29
CA THR A 234 1.89 -36.29 12.15
C THR A 234 2.52 -35.34 11.13
N GLU A 235 1.71 -34.59 10.38
CA GLU A 235 2.16 -33.65 9.36
C GLU A 235 1.41 -32.32 9.49
N GLN A 236 2.08 -31.22 9.15
CA GLN A 236 1.49 -29.89 9.03
C GLN A 236 1.69 -29.36 7.62
N LEU A 237 0.65 -28.74 7.06
CA LEU A 237 0.73 -28.00 5.81
C LEU A 237 1.04 -26.52 6.11
N LEU A 238 2.19 -26.05 5.67
CA LEU A 238 2.61 -24.65 5.79
C LEU A 238 2.17 -23.88 4.55
N ALA A 239 1.28 -22.90 4.75
CA ALA A 239 0.92 -21.95 3.74
C ALA A 239 2.09 -20.99 3.47
N LEU A 240 2.46 -20.83 2.20
CA LEU A 240 3.51 -19.93 1.73
C LEU A 240 2.92 -18.90 0.77
N GLY A 241 3.75 -18.00 0.25
CA GLY A 241 3.34 -17.04 -0.77
C GLY A 241 4.19 -15.77 -0.79
N PRO A 242 3.90 -14.82 -1.70
CA PRO A 242 4.60 -13.55 -1.81
C PRO A 242 4.15 -12.53 -0.74
N ALA A 243 4.21 -12.90 0.54
CA ALA A 243 3.58 -12.15 1.63
C ALA A 243 4.30 -10.82 1.95
N ALA A 244 5.63 -10.81 2.06
CA ALA A 244 6.39 -9.63 2.50
C ALA A 244 6.10 -8.36 1.68
N SER A 245 5.95 -8.51 0.37
CA SER A 245 5.61 -7.42 -0.55
C SER A 245 4.24 -6.80 -0.26
N GLN A 246 3.25 -7.62 0.09
CA GLN A 246 1.92 -7.16 0.48
C GLN A 246 1.93 -6.57 1.89
N ILE A 247 2.64 -7.19 2.84
CA ILE A 247 2.76 -6.72 4.22
C ILE A 247 3.40 -5.34 4.28
N ALA A 248 4.43 -5.08 3.49
CA ALA A 248 5.08 -3.77 3.50
C ALA A 248 4.09 -2.64 3.14
N ILE A 249 3.36 -2.79 2.04
CA ILE A 249 2.37 -1.77 1.63
C ILE A 249 1.14 -1.76 2.53
N LYS A 250 0.71 -2.91 3.08
CA LYS A 250 -0.47 -2.92 3.96
C LYS A 250 -0.24 -2.07 5.20
N GLN A 251 0.99 -2.06 5.73
CA GLN A 251 1.36 -1.23 6.90
C GLN A 251 1.56 0.22 6.50
N LEU A 252 2.39 0.50 5.48
CA LEU A 252 2.68 1.87 5.05
C LEU A 252 1.42 2.63 4.60
N GLY A 253 0.55 1.98 3.82
CA GLY A 253 -0.70 2.58 3.34
C GLY A 253 -1.86 2.49 4.34
N THR A 254 -1.58 2.07 5.58
CA THR A 254 -2.57 1.88 6.65
C THR A 254 -3.82 1.12 6.18
N ASN A 255 -3.59 0.08 5.39
CA ASN A 255 -4.62 -0.75 4.81
C ASN A 255 -5.06 -1.85 5.79
N GLY A 256 -4.09 -2.61 6.31
CA GLY A 256 -4.31 -3.64 7.34
C GLY A 256 -4.73 -5.04 6.86
N GLY A 257 -4.90 -5.30 5.57
CA GLY A 257 -5.29 -6.64 5.07
C GLY A 257 -4.15 -7.66 5.08
N GLY A 258 -4.30 -8.74 5.84
CA GLY A 258 -3.29 -9.80 5.99
C GLY A 258 -3.20 -10.72 4.78
N PHE A 259 -2.03 -11.34 4.58
CA PHE A 259 -1.88 -12.42 3.60
C PHE A 259 -2.51 -13.72 4.14
N PHE A 260 -2.37 -13.96 5.44
CA PHE A 260 -2.92 -15.07 6.20
C PHE A 260 -4.05 -14.59 7.12
N ASN A 261 -4.91 -15.51 7.56
CA ASN A 261 -6.10 -15.20 8.36
C ASN A 261 -5.79 -14.43 9.66
N VAL A 262 -4.73 -14.82 10.37
CA VAL A 262 -4.33 -14.19 11.65
C VAL A 262 -3.41 -12.98 11.47
N ASN A 263 -3.22 -12.52 10.23
CA ASN A 263 -2.61 -11.24 9.90
C ASN A 263 -1.22 -11.04 10.57
N SER A 264 -0.92 -9.86 11.13
CA SER A 264 0.36 -9.55 11.78
C SER A 264 0.65 -10.29 13.09
N ALA A 265 -0.24 -11.20 13.53
CA ALA A 265 0.10 -12.19 14.56
C ALA A 265 0.72 -13.48 13.96
N HIS A 266 0.64 -13.66 12.64
CA HIS A 266 1.21 -14.81 11.95
C HIS A 266 2.73 -14.69 11.86
N PRO A 267 3.52 -15.72 12.22
CA PRO A 267 4.98 -15.65 12.18
C PRO A 267 5.56 -15.38 10.78
N PHE A 268 4.87 -15.79 9.72
CA PHE A 268 5.27 -15.47 8.34
C PHE A 268 4.91 -14.06 7.88
N GLU A 269 4.13 -13.30 8.67
CA GLU A 269 3.89 -11.88 8.40
C GLU A 269 4.74 -10.97 9.27
N ASN A 270 4.93 -11.33 10.53
CA ASN A 270 5.64 -10.54 11.53
C ASN A 270 6.48 -11.48 12.40
N ALA A 271 7.71 -11.71 11.97
CA ALA A 271 8.55 -12.79 12.48
C ALA A 271 9.28 -12.47 13.79
N THR A 272 9.62 -11.21 14.04
CA THR A 272 10.47 -10.80 15.18
C THR A 272 9.96 -9.53 15.85
N PRO A 273 10.38 -9.24 17.10
CA PRO A 273 10.08 -7.94 17.72
C PRO A 273 10.59 -6.74 16.90
N LEU A 274 11.67 -6.91 16.12
CA LEU A 274 12.18 -5.87 15.24
C LEU A 274 11.27 -5.66 14.02
N SER A 275 10.79 -6.72 13.35
CA SER A 275 9.79 -6.56 12.29
C SER A 275 8.54 -5.87 12.81
N ASN A 276 8.09 -6.25 14.01
CA ASN A 276 6.93 -5.62 14.64
C ASN A 276 7.13 -4.12 14.88
N LEU A 277 8.31 -3.70 15.37
CA LEU A 277 8.64 -2.28 15.54
C LEU A 277 8.57 -1.53 14.20
N LEU A 278 9.10 -2.12 13.13
CA LEU A 278 9.11 -1.52 11.79
C LEU A 278 7.69 -1.46 11.18
N GLU A 279 6.87 -2.49 11.37
CA GLU A 279 5.47 -2.49 10.95
C GLU A 279 4.68 -1.40 11.68
N MET A 280 4.80 -1.30 13.02
CA MET A 280 4.16 -0.24 13.80
C MET A 280 4.62 1.16 13.36
N LEU A 281 5.92 1.34 13.10
CA LEU A 281 6.46 2.60 12.62
C LEU A 281 5.85 2.96 11.25
N SER A 282 5.74 1.98 10.37
CA SER A 282 5.21 2.15 9.01
C SER A 282 3.75 2.60 8.99
N ILE A 283 2.92 2.13 9.93
CA ILE A 283 1.53 2.56 10.09
C ILE A 283 1.43 4.07 10.33
N LEU A 284 2.30 4.63 11.18
CA LEU A 284 2.19 6.05 11.58
C LEU A 284 3.08 6.99 10.78
N LEU A 285 4.07 6.47 10.05
CA LEU A 285 5.10 7.26 9.40
C LEU A 285 4.52 8.22 8.35
N ILE A 286 3.69 7.73 7.42
CA ILE A 286 3.11 8.55 6.37
C ILE A 286 2.11 9.58 6.94
N PRO A 287 1.15 9.20 7.80
CA PRO A 287 0.26 10.19 8.44
C PRO A 287 1.01 11.29 9.20
N ALA A 288 2.02 10.93 10.01
CA ALA A 288 2.83 11.92 10.74
C ALA A 288 3.62 12.84 9.79
N ALA A 289 4.18 12.28 8.71
CA ALA A 289 4.90 13.04 7.72
C ALA A 289 3.98 13.94 6.87
N LEU A 290 2.72 13.54 6.65
CA LEU A 290 1.71 14.36 5.98
C LEU A 290 1.35 15.62 6.79
N CYS A 291 1.36 15.56 8.12
CA CYS A 291 1.23 16.77 8.95
C CYS A 291 2.34 17.78 8.65
N TYR A 292 3.60 17.32 8.58
CA TYR A 292 4.70 18.21 8.21
C TYR A 292 4.65 18.66 6.73
N THR A 293 4.14 17.80 5.85
CA THR A 293 3.90 18.12 4.43
C THR A 293 2.90 19.27 4.31
N PHE A 294 1.82 19.24 5.08
CA PHE A 294 0.84 20.31 5.15
C PHE A 294 1.49 21.64 5.56
N GLY A 295 2.20 21.67 6.70
CA GLY A 295 2.90 22.87 7.16
C GLY A 295 3.88 23.44 6.14
N LYS A 296 4.52 22.58 5.33
CA LYS A 296 5.37 23.02 4.21
C LYS A 296 4.59 23.58 3.03
N LEU A 297 3.43 23.01 2.70
CA LEU A 297 2.58 23.47 1.60
C LEU A 297 1.87 24.79 1.90
N VAL A 298 1.56 25.07 3.17
CA VAL A 298 0.98 26.35 3.63
C VAL A 298 2.03 27.37 4.08
N GLU A 299 3.31 27.05 3.90
CA GLU A 299 4.46 27.91 4.25
C GLU A 299 4.59 28.27 5.76
N ASP A 300 3.90 27.54 6.65
CA ASP A 300 4.03 27.67 8.10
C ASP A 300 4.07 26.28 8.77
N THR A 301 5.28 25.84 9.15
CA THR A 301 5.47 24.51 9.77
C THR A 301 5.02 24.41 11.23
N ARG A 302 4.38 25.46 11.77
CA ARG A 302 3.75 25.43 13.09
C ARG A 302 2.31 24.87 13.01
N GLN A 303 1.67 24.96 11.85
CA GLN A 303 0.37 24.36 11.53
C GLN A 303 0.52 22.86 11.29
#